data_AF-A0ABD6MV45-F1
#
_entry.id   AF-A0ABD6MV45-F1
#
_cell.length_a   1.000
_cell.length_b   1.000
_cell.length_c   1.000
_cell.angle_alpha   90.00
_cell.angle_beta   90.00
_cell.angle_gamma   90.00
#
_symmetry.space_group_name_H-M   'P 1'
#
loop_
_entity.id
_entity.type
_entity.pdbx_description
1 polymer ?
#
loop_
_entity_poly.entity_id
_entity_poly.type
_entity_poly.pdbx_seq_one_letter_code
_entity_poly.pdbx_strand_id
1 'polypeptide(L)'
;FTLSDGKTVITVPANGTVGTATVTAPDNVYVGANDPVIKSIATVEGADVGKFEQLTLDKTPVSTSVTDEPGTPGNEGDLVKVTI
;
A
#
# COMPACT_ATOMS: atom_id res chain seq x y z
N PHE A 1 -8.57 10.85 -4.03
CA PHE A 1 -7.10 10.87 -4.18
C PHE A 1 -6.67 9.59 -4.84
N THR A 2 -5.69 9.64 -5.73
CA THR A 2 -5.10 8.44 -6.36
C THR A 2 -3.67 8.28 -5.87
N LEU A 3 -3.27 7.06 -5.53
CA LEU A 3 -1.89 6.76 -5.13
C LEU A 3 -0.95 6.63 -6.34
N SER A 4 0.35 6.59 -6.08
CA SER A 4 1.42 6.48 -7.08
C SER A 4 1.38 5.23 -7.98
N ASP A 5 0.59 4.22 -7.64
CA ASP A 5 0.35 3.06 -8.50
C ASP A 5 -0.69 3.30 -9.62
N GLY A 6 -1.32 4.48 -9.62
CA GLY A 6 -2.32 4.92 -10.60
C GLY A 6 -3.64 4.17 -10.53
N LYS A 7 -3.87 3.33 -9.51
CA LYS A 7 -5.06 2.46 -9.40
C LYS A 7 -5.76 2.59 -8.05
N THR A 8 -5.00 2.75 -6.97
CA THR A 8 -5.55 2.80 -5.63
C THR A 8 -6.19 4.16 -5.37
N VAL A 9 -7.50 4.17 -5.15
CA VAL A 9 -8.29 5.38 -4.88
C VAL A 9 -8.63 5.47 -3.41
N ILE A 10 -8.33 6.61 -2.79
CA ILE A 10 -8.78 6.98 -1.45
C ILE A 10 -9.91 8.00 -1.57
N THR A 11 -11.07 7.64 -1.04
CA THR A 11 -12.24 8.52 -0.93
C THR A 11 -12.36 9.02 0.51
N VAL A 12 -12.44 10.34 0.67
CA VAL A 12 -12.75 10.97 1.95
C VAL A 12 -14.25 11.29 1.94
N PRO A 13 -15.04 10.81 2.91
CA PRO A 13 -16.47 11.09 2.95
C PRO A 13 -16.75 12.58 3.21
N ALA A 14 -17.93 13.05 2.80
CA ALA A 14 -18.35 14.43 3.05
C ALA A 14 -18.28 14.76 4.55
N ASN A 15 -17.75 15.95 4.88
CA ASN A 15 -17.46 16.40 6.24
C ASN A 15 -16.42 15.55 7.02
N GLY A 16 -15.74 14.63 6.34
CA GLY A 16 -14.64 13.86 6.89
C GLY A 16 -13.27 14.48 6.59
N THR A 17 -12.28 14.07 7.37
CA THR A 17 -10.86 14.44 7.19
C THR A 17 -9.97 13.22 6.89
N VAL A 18 -10.53 12.01 6.92
CA VAL A 18 -9.81 10.75 6.76
C VAL A 18 -10.48 9.89 5.71
N GLY A 19 -9.68 9.32 4.81
CA GLY A 19 -10.06 8.24 3.91
C GLY A 19 -9.03 7.13 4.00
N THR A 20 -9.44 5.90 3.70
CA THR A 20 -8.57 4.72 3.76
C THR A 20 -8.59 3.96 2.44
N ALA A 21 -7.53 3.20 2.19
CA ALA A 21 -7.45 2.21 1.14
C ALA A 21 -6.65 1.01 1.64
N THR A 22 -6.91 -0.16 1.07
CA THR A 22 -6.17 -1.39 1.36
C THR A 22 -5.27 -1.70 0.17
N VAL A 23 -4.03 -2.06 0.46
CA VAL A 23 -3.04 -2.52 -0.52
C VAL A 23 -2.58 -3.90 -0.08
N THR A 24 -2.57 -4.86 -1.00
CA THR A 24 -2.02 -6.19 -0.75
C THR A 24 -0.51 -6.08 -0.60
N ALA A 25 0.02 -6.62 0.50
CA ALA A 25 1.45 -6.79 0.67
C ALA A 25 1.96 -7.88 -0.29
N PRO A 26 3.17 -7.75 -0.84
CA PRO A 26 3.79 -8.82 -1.61
C PRO A 26 4.08 -10.02 -0.71
N ASP A 27 4.08 -11.17 -1.36
CA ASP A 27 4.18 -12.51 -0.78
C ASP A 27 5.09 -13.34 -1.68
N ASN A 28 5.92 -14.21 -1.09
CA ASN A 28 6.89 -14.98 -1.86
C ASN A 28 7.18 -16.35 -1.24
N VAL A 29 7.86 -17.22 -2.01
CA VAL A 29 8.10 -18.62 -1.59
C VAL A 29 9.12 -18.73 -0.45
N TYR A 30 9.97 -17.73 -0.24
CA TYR A 30 11.07 -17.75 0.72
C TYR A 30 10.75 -17.00 1.99
N VAL A 31 11.18 -17.58 3.11
CA VAL A 31 11.17 -16.94 4.43
C VAL A 31 11.96 -15.63 4.43
N GLY A 32 11.47 -14.63 5.15
CA GLY A 32 12.21 -13.40 5.43
C GLY A 32 11.55 -12.14 4.86
N ALA A 33 12.34 -11.22 4.32
CA ALA A 33 11.81 -9.93 3.89
C ALA A 33 11.18 -10.03 2.50
N ASN A 34 9.95 -9.54 2.39
CA ASN A 34 9.28 -9.28 1.12
C ASN A 34 9.67 -7.89 0.59
N ASP A 35 9.40 -7.66 -0.70
CA ASP A 35 9.49 -6.30 -1.25
C ASP A 35 8.65 -5.33 -0.39
N PRO A 36 9.15 -4.12 -0.08
CA PRO A 36 8.42 -3.19 0.75
C PRO A 36 7.18 -2.66 0.03
N VAL A 37 6.10 -2.41 0.77
CA VAL A 37 4.96 -1.67 0.25
C VAL A 37 5.29 -0.18 0.30
N ILE A 38 5.55 0.40 -0.87
CA ILE A 38 5.85 1.83 -1.02
C ILE A 38 4.68 2.52 -1.74
N LYS A 39 4.12 3.56 -1.12
CA LYS A 39 3.03 4.37 -1.71
C LYS A 39 3.24 5.86 -1.44
N SER A 40 2.79 6.68 -2.37
CA SER A 40 2.67 8.14 -2.20
C SER A 40 1.39 8.64 -2.85
N ILE A 41 0.98 9.87 -2.53
CA ILE A 41 -0.14 10.54 -3.21
C ILE A 41 0.33 11.00 -4.60
N ALA A 42 -0.44 10.67 -5.64
CA ALA A 42 -0.20 11.14 -7.00
C ALA A 42 -1.07 12.36 -7.35
N THR A 43 -2.40 12.17 -7.32
CA THR A 43 -3.38 13.15 -7.83
C THR A 43 -4.60 13.25 -6.92
N VAL A 44 -5.35 14.34 -7.08
CA VAL A 44 -6.72 14.46 -6.59
C VAL A 44 -7.64 14.48 -7.80
N GLU A 45 -8.68 13.66 -7.77
CA GLU A 45 -9.66 13.51 -8.84
C GLU A 45 -11.06 13.64 -8.25
N GLY A 46 -12.02 14.01 -9.08
CA GLY A 46 -13.41 14.22 -8.69
C GLY A 46 -14.01 15.46 -9.33
N ALA A 47 -15.33 15.57 -9.28
CA ALA A 47 -16.01 16.81 -9.62
C ALA A 47 -15.48 17.93 -8.73
N ASP A 48 -15.32 19.13 -9.29
CA ASP A 48 -14.98 20.34 -8.54
C ASP A 48 -13.60 20.37 -7.85
N VAL A 49 -12.69 19.45 -8.18
CA VAL A 49 -11.31 19.45 -7.63
C VAL A 49 -10.56 20.76 -7.91
N GLY A 50 -10.93 21.48 -8.98
CA GLY A 50 -10.39 22.81 -9.32
C GLY A 50 -11.16 24.01 -8.74
N LYS A 51 -12.20 23.78 -7.93
CA LYS A 51 -13.01 24.87 -7.32
C LYS A 51 -12.51 25.31 -5.94
N PHE A 52 -11.61 24.56 -5.31
CA PHE A 52 -11.01 24.91 -4.02
C PHE A 52 -9.62 25.54 -4.23
N GLU A 53 -9.20 26.46 -3.35
CA GLU A 53 -7.86 27.05 -3.39
C GLU A 53 -6.75 25.97 -3.45
N GLN A 54 -5.85 26.15 -4.42
CA GLN A 54 -4.56 25.48 -4.64
C GLN A 54 -4.15 24.44 -3.57
N LEU A 55 -4.57 23.19 -3.78
CA LEU A 55 -4.18 22.07 -2.94
C LEU A 55 -2.76 21.58 -3.31
N THR A 56 -1.77 21.94 -2.50
CA THR A 56 -0.43 21.36 -2.62
C THR A 56 -0.38 20.02 -1.91
N LEU A 57 -0.14 18.94 -2.66
CA LEU A 57 -0.03 17.59 -2.12
C LEU A 57 1.39 17.29 -1.66
N ASP A 58 1.52 16.74 -0.45
CA ASP A 58 2.72 16.03 -0.04
C ASP A 58 2.81 14.70 -0.80
N LYS A 59 3.87 14.53 -1.59
CA LYS A 59 4.13 13.34 -2.40
C LYS A 59 5.23 12.46 -1.80
N THR A 60 5.65 12.74 -0.57
CA THR A 60 6.65 11.95 0.14
C THR A 60 6.19 10.50 0.22
N PRO A 61 6.98 9.54 -0.30
CA PRO A 61 6.64 8.13 -0.19
C PRO A 61 6.68 7.66 1.26
N VAL A 62 5.69 6.86 1.63
CA VAL A 62 5.68 6.07 2.86
C VAL A 62 6.00 4.63 2.49
N SER A 63 6.90 4.01 3.25
CA SER A 63 7.35 2.63 3.06
C SER A 63 7.04 1.81 4.30
N THR A 64 6.48 0.61 4.10
CA THR A 64 6.28 -0.38 5.16
C THR A 64 7.02 -1.66 4.80
N SER A 65 7.89 -2.12 5.69
CA SER A 65 8.57 -3.40 5.55
C SER A 65 7.62 -4.53 5.89
N VAL A 66 7.61 -5.57 5.06
CA VAL A 66 6.79 -6.78 5.27
C VAL A 66 7.73 -7.95 5.52
N THR A 67 7.48 -8.71 6.58
CA THR A 67 8.19 -9.96 6.87
C THR A 67 7.23 -11.11 6.60
N ASP A 68 7.70 -12.07 5.84
CA ASP A 68 6.97 -13.28 5.51
C ASP A 68 6.93 -14.26 6.68
N GLU A 69 5.79 -14.91 6.82
CA GLU A 69 5.45 -15.86 7.88
C GLU A 69 6.06 -15.54 9.27
N PRO A 70 5.74 -14.37 9.85
CA PRO A 70 6.32 -13.97 11.13
C PRO A 70 5.91 -14.97 12.23
N GLY A 71 6.87 -15.73 12.78
CA GLY A 71 6.63 -16.76 13.81
C GLY A 71 7.93 -17.30 14.44
N THR A 72 7.80 -17.98 15.59
CA THR A 72 8.91 -18.66 16.28
C THR A 72 8.52 -20.10 16.69
N PRO A 73 9.22 -21.14 16.20
CA PRO A 73 10.17 -21.10 15.09
C PRO A 73 9.48 -20.65 13.79
N GLY A 74 10.19 -19.97 12.89
CA GLY A 74 9.64 -19.50 11.61
C GLY A 74 9.12 -20.65 10.75
N ASN A 75 8.04 -20.42 9.99
CA ASN A 75 7.52 -21.40 9.04
C ASN A 75 8.48 -21.54 7.85
N GLU A 76 8.36 -22.60 7.06
CA GLU A 76 9.31 -22.90 5.96
C GLU A 76 9.09 -22.08 4.68
N GLY A 77 8.34 -20.98 4.75
CA GLY A 77 7.79 -20.33 3.56
C GLY A 77 6.72 -21.20 2.89
N ASP A 78 6.26 -20.79 1.73
CA ASP A 78 5.42 -21.60 0.84
C ASP A 78 6.19 -22.72 0.11
N LEU A 79 7.34 -23.17 0.65
CA LEU A 79 8.19 -24.19 0.03
C LEU A 79 7.51 -25.56 0.01
N VAL A 80 7.20 -26.06 -1.19
CA VAL A 80 6.84 -27.46 -1.39
C VAL A 80 8.10 -28.32 -1.42
N LYS A 81 8.36 -29.08 -0.36
CA LYS A 81 9.46 -30.04 -0.31
C LYS A 81 9.04 -31.37 -0.93
N VAL A 82 9.75 -31.82 -1.96
CA VAL A 82 9.63 -33.19 -2.49
C VAL A 82 10.70 -34.06 -1.82
N THR A 83 10.28 -35.11 -1.12
CA THR A 83 11.19 -36.14 -0.60
C THR A 83 11.24 -37.30 -1.60
N ILE A 84 12.44 -37.66 -2.06
CA ILE A 84 12.72 -38.83 -2.90
C ILE A 84 13.19 -40.02 -2.07
#